data_AF-A0A329J174-F1
#
_entry.id   AF-A0A329J174-F1
#
_cell.length_a   1.000
_cell.length_b   1.000
_cell.length_c   1.000
_cell.angle_alpha   90.00
_cell.angle_beta   90.00
_cell.angle_gamma   90.00
#
_symmetry.space_group_name_H-M   'P 1'
#
loop_
_entity.id
_entity.type
_entity.pdbx_description
1 polymer ?
#
loop_
_entity_poly.entity_id
_entity_poly.type
_entity_poly.pdbx_seq_one_letter_code
_entity_poly.pdbx_strand_id
1 'polypeptide(L)'
;MMRNGLMIVLTSLCIVSYSYADVSVCPKTSDIKASAFTSPDTPAPYNEGFKYEAPASGGKKWEGETMATSDTFLEPKYELKPLSVEEQPAKTICSYGGKTIEQNGEKSTPYLKMTLAK
;
A
#
# COMPACT_ATOMS: atom_id res chain seq x y z
N MET A 1 48.35 44.77 -15.09
CA MET A 1 47.00 44.40 -15.57
C MET A 1 46.59 43.10 -14.90
N MET A 2 45.81 43.19 -13.81
CA MET A 2 45.28 42.03 -13.08
C MET A 2 43.89 41.70 -13.63
N ARG A 3 43.69 40.50 -14.17
CA ARG A 3 42.38 39.96 -14.54
C ARG A 3 41.90 39.09 -13.38
N ASN A 4 41.02 39.62 -12.55
CA ASN A 4 40.34 38.85 -11.51
C ASN A 4 39.38 37.85 -12.18
N GLY A 5 39.73 36.57 -12.11
CA GLY A 5 38.86 35.47 -12.51
C GLY A 5 37.83 35.19 -11.43
N LEU A 6 36.57 35.55 -11.68
CA LEU A 6 35.44 35.14 -10.86
C LEU A 6 35.07 33.69 -11.23
N MET A 7 35.57 32.73 -10.46
CA MET A 7 35.21 31.31 -10.58
C MET A 7 33.84 31.10 -9.92
N ILE A 8 32.79 31.03 -10.73
CA ILE A 8 31.44 30.69 -10.27
C ILE A 8 31.39 29.18 -10.04
N VAL A 9 31.43 28.76 -8.78
CA VAL A 9 31.22 27.38 -8.36
C VAL A 9 29.70 27.12 -8.33
N LEU A 10 29.18 26.45 -9.35
CA LEU A 10 27.82 25.89 -9.32
C LEU A 10 27.80 24.69 -8.37
N THR A 11 27.42 24.90 -7.11
CA THR A 11 27.05 23.82 -6.20
C THR A 11 25.67 23.32 -6.58
N SER A 12 25.63 22.16 -7.24
CA SER A 12 24.40 21.46 -7.59
C SER A 12 23.67 21.04 -6.30
N LEU A 13 22.62 21.78 -5.94
CA LEU A 13 21.65 21.34 -4.94
C LEU A 13 20.86 20.17 -5.54
N CYS A 14 21.20 18.94 -5.17
CA CYS A 14 20.28 17.82 -5.34
C CYS A 14 19.08 18.06 -4.42
N ILE A 15 18.04 18.70 -4.96
CA ILE A 15 16.73 18.79 -4.31
C ILE A 15 16.13 17.38 -4.38
N VAL A 16 16.32 16.59 -3.33
CA VAL A 16 15.60 15.33 -3.16
C VAL A 16 14.15 15.70 -2.88
N SER A 17 13.36 15.78 -3.95
CA SER A 17 11.93 16.03 -3.87
C SER A 17 11.30 14.75 -3.31
N TYR A 18 11.05 14.74 -2.00
CA TYR A 18 10.13 13.76 -1.41
C TYR A 18 8.73 14.12 -1.92
N SER A 19 8.38 13.64 -3.10
CA SER A 19 6.99 13.63 -3.54
C SER A 19 6.23 12.77 -2.53
N TYR A 20 5.44 13.41 -1.66
CA TYR A 20 4.38 12.69 -0.95
C TYR A 20 3.48 12.12 -2.04
N ALA A 21 3.66 10.83 -2.32
CA ALA A 21 2.93 10.18 -3.39
C ALA A 21 1.44 10.26 -3.06
N ASP A 22 0.69 10.84 -3.99
CA ASP A 22 -0.71 11.16 -3.81
C ASP A 22 -1.53 9.87 -3.67
N VAL A 23 -2.05 9.62 -2.48
CA VAL A 23 -2.84 8.41 -2.16
C VAL A 23 -4.15 8.34 -2.94
N SER A 24 -4.51 9.38 -3.71
CA SER A 24 -5.72 9.36 -4.56
C SER A 24 -5.66 8.33 -5.69
N VAL A 25 -4.46 7.86 -6.07
CA VAL A 25 -4.30 6.78 -7.06
C VAL A 25 -4.72 5.41 -6.49
N CYS A 26 -4.77 5.27 -5.17
CA CYS A 26 -5.18 4.06 -4.52
C CYS A 26 -6.69 3.82 -4.68
N PRO A 27 -7.14 2.56 -4.85
CA PRO A 27 -8.56 2.27 -4.87
C PRO A 27 -9.21 2.73 -3.57
N LYS A 28 -10.41 3.31 -3.65
CA LYS A 28 -11.15 3.64 -2.43
C LYS A 28 -11.47 2.35 -1.70
N THR A 29 -11.42 2.36 -0.38
CA THR A 29 -11.77 1.18 0.44
C THR A 29 -13.15 0.61 0.08
N SER A 30 -14.12 1.45 -0.30
CA SER A 30 -15.46 1.06 -0.76
C SER A 30 -15.48 0.25 -2.07
N ASP A 31 -14.46 0.42 -2.91
CA ASP A 31 -14.34 -0.23 -4.21
C ASP A 31 -13.57 -1.55 -4.12
N ILE A 32 -12.91 -1.81 -3.00
CA ILE A 32 -12.21 -3.07 -2.71
C ILE A 32 -13.24 -4.13 -2.33
N LYS A 33 -13.11 -5.31 -2.91
CA LYS A 33 -13.87 -6.52 -2.54
C LYS A 33 -12.93 -7.52 -1.90
N ALA A 34 -13.42 -8.22 -0.89
CA ALA A 34 -12.70 -9.30 -0.23
C ALA A 34 -13.44 -10.62 -0.45
N SER A 35 -12.67 -11.69 -0.60
CA SER A 35 -13.17 -13.07 -0.63
C SER A 35 -12.28 -13.93 0.27
N ALA A 36 -12.88 -14.89 0.97
CA ALA A 36 -12.12 -15.86 1.75
C ALA A 36 -11.09 -16.57 0.86
N PHE A 37 -9.89 -16.80 1.41
CA PHE A 37 -8.77 -17.37 0.69
C PHE A 37 -8.00 -18.34 1.58
N THR A 38 -7.53 -19.43 0.98
CA THR A 38 -6.65 -20.40 1.62
C THR A 38 -5.39 -20.53 0.79
N SER A 39 -4.26 -20.13 1.35
CA SER A 39 -2.94 -20.24 0.74
C SER A 39 -2.57 -21.71 0.52
N PRO A 40 -2.18 -22.12 -0.70
CA PRO A 40 -1.58 -23.43 -0.91
C PRO A 40 -0.12 -23.49 -0.41
N ASP A 41 0.55 -22.34 -0.26
CA ASP A 41 1.98 -22.25 0.03
C ASP A 41 2.28 -21.98 1.51
N THR A 42 1.25 -21.79 2.34
CA THR A 42 1.37 -21.54 3.77
C THR A 42 0.76 -22.72 4.54
N PRO A 43 1.41 -23.23 5.59
CA PRO A 43 0.84 -24.30 6.41
C PRO A 43 -0.23 -23.76 7.38
N ALA A 44 -1.21 -24.62 7.70
CA ALA A 44 -2.18 -24.35 8.76
C ALA A 44 -1.48 -24.17 10.13
N PRO A 45 -2.03 -23.33 11.03
CA PRO A 45 -3.29 -22.58 10.90
C PRO A 45 -3.15 -21.21 10.23
N TYR A 46 -1.98 -20.87 9.67
CA TYR A 46 -1.70 -19.52 9.17
C TYR A 46 -2.05 -19.33 7.69
N ASN A 47 -2.71 -20.31 7.08
CA ASN A 47 -2.96 -20.35 5.65
C ASN A 47 -4.32 -19.79 5.25
N GLU A 48 -5.19 -19.50 6.21
CA GLU A 48 -6.50 -18.89 5.96
C GLU A 48 -6.44 -17.38 6.06
N GLY A 49 -7.23 -16.70 5.24
CA GLY A 49 -7.38 -15.25 5.26
C GLY A 49 -8.25 -14.76 4.13
N PHE A 50 -7.85 -13.67 3.48
CA PHE A 50 -8.66 -13.00 2.47
C PHE A 50 -7.82 -12.54 1.28
N LYS A 51 -8.38 -12.72 0.08
CA LYS A 51 -7.93 -12.06 -1.14
C LYS A 51 -8.75 -10.79 -1.36
N TYR A 52 -8.10 -9.74 -1.85
CA TYR A 52 -8.66 -8.43 -2.08
C TYR A 52 -8.47 -8.03 -3.54
N GLU A 53 -9.53 -7.54 -4.17
CA GLU A 53 -9.50 -7.07 -5.56
C GLU A 53 -10.22 -5.73 -5.69
N ALA A 54 -9.70 -4.84 -6.52
CA ALA A 54 -10.38 -3.59 -6.88
C ALA A 54 -10.13 -3.26 -8.36
N PRO A 55 -11.09 -2.64 -9.06
CA PRO A 55 -10.90 -2.25 -10.45
C PRO A 55 -9.83 -1.16 -10.59
N ALA A 56 -9.09 -1.19 -11.70
CA ALA A 56 -8.21 -0.12 -12.13
C ALA A 56 -8.53 0.30 -13.57
N SER A 57 -8.02 1.45 -13.99
CA SER A 57 -8.16 1.93 -15.37
C SER A 57 -7.52 0.95 -16.38
N GLY A 58 -8.08 0.90 -17.59
CA GLY A 58 -7.51 0.09 -18.68
C GLY A 58 -7.71 -1.42 -18.53
N GLY A 59 -8.75 -1.85 -17.80
CA GLY A 59 -9.07 -3.28 -17.63
C GLY A 59 -8.15 -4.03 -16.67
N LYS A 60 -7.26 -3.31 -15.96
CA LYS A 60 -6.39 -3.88 -14.94
C LYS A 60 -7.13 -3.99 -13.61
N LYS A 61 -6.51 -4.69 -12.66
CA LYS A 61 -7.01 -4.84 -11.30
C LYS A 61 -5.90 -4.66 -10.28
N TRP A 62 -6.28 -4.09 -9.14
CA TRP A 62 -5.49 -4.15 -7.93
C TRP A 62 -5.71 -5.49 -7.25
N GLU A 63 -4.66 -6.10 -6.72
CA GLU A 63 -4.72 -7.35 -5.98
C GLU A 63 -3.96 -7.23 -4.65
N GLY A 64 -4.51 -7.82 -3.59
CA GLY A 64 -3.90 -7.89 -2.27
C GLY A 64 -4.34 -9.15 -1.56
N GLU A 65 -3.57 -9.58 -0.55
CA GLU A 65 -3.86 -10.77 0.25
C GLU A 65 -3.47 -10.54 1.70
N THR A 66 -4.25 -11.11 2.62
CA THR A 66 -3.92 -11.22 4.05
C THR A 66 -4.07 -12.67 4.48
N MET A 67 -3.22 -13.09 5.41
CA MET A 67 -3.18 -14.44 5.97
C MET A 67 -3.27 -14.37 7.49
N ALA A 68 -3.64 -15.48 8.12
CA ALA A 68 -3.81 -15.59 9.58
C ALA A 68 -4.77 -14.52 10.15
N THR A 69 -5.86 -14.25 9.42
CA THR A 69 -6.89 -13.28 9.81
C THR A 69 -8.25 -13.95 9.85
N SER A 70 -8.97 -13.80 10.96
CA SER A 70 -10.30 -14.37 11.16
C SER A 70 -11.42 -13.62 10.40
N ASP A 71 -11.22 -12.33 10.11
CA ASP A 71 -12.14 -11.48 9.38
C ASP A 71 -11.41 -10.56 8.39
N THR A 72 -12.16 -9.99 7.46
CA THR A 72 -11.60 -9.09 6.45
C THR A 72 -11.28 -7.73 7.06
N PHE A 73 -10.18 -7.11 6.62
CA PHE A 73 -9.84 -5.74 7.03
C PHE A 73 -10.77 -4.66 6.45
N LEU A 74 -11.73 -5.04 5.59
CA LEU A 74 -12.79 -4.14 5.12
C LEU A 74 -13.94 -3.96 6.14
N GLU A 75 -13.94 -4.73 7.24
CA GLU A 75 -14.95 -4.56 8.28
C GLU A 75 -14.93 -3.13 8.85
N PRO A 76 -16.10 -2.48 9.06
CA PRO A 76 -16.16 -1.08 9.47
C PRO A 76 -15.36 -0.73 10.73
N LYS A 77 -15.25 -1.69 11.68
CA LYS A 77 -14.51 -1.52 12.94
C LYS A 77 -13.03 -1.19 12.74
N TYR A 78 -12.47 -1.57 11.59
CA TYR A 78 -11.06 -1.38 11.28
C TYR A 78 -10.76 -0.01 10.64
N GLU A 79 -11.76 0.74 10.17
CA GLU A 79 -11.56 2.09 9.63
C GLU A 79 -10.41 2.17 8.60
N LEU A 80 -10.33 1.18 7.69
CA LEU A 80 -9.20 1.00 6.78
C LEU A 80 -9.08 2.17 5.78
N LYS A 81 -7.90 2.78 5.73
CA LYS A 81 -7.60 3.94 4.87
C LYS A 81 -6.22 3.83 4.22
N PRO A 82 -6.01 4.44 3.04
CA PRO A 82 -4.70 4.46 2.41
C PRO A 82 -3.71 5.28 3.26
N LEU A 83 -2.48 4.77 3.35
CA LEU A 83 -1.38 5.38 4.09
C LEU A 83 -0.29 5.89 3.16
N SER A 84 0.03 5.13 2.12
CA SER A 84 1.13 5.46 1.21
C SER A 84 0.99 4.78 -0.14
N VAL A 85 1.68 5.35 -1.12
CA VAL A 85 1.87 4.80 -2.46
C VAL A 85 3.36 4.59 -2.70
N GLU A 86 3.71 3.45 -3.27
CA GLU A 86 5.04 3.14 -3.74
C GLU A 86 5.00 2.84 -5.23
N GLU A 87 5.69 3.68 -6.01
CA GLU A 87 5.82 3.53 -7.45
C GLU A 87 7.08 2.73 -7.77
N GLN A 88 6.92 1.57 -8.40
CA GLN A 88 8.02 0.74 -8.91
C GLN A 88 7.93 0.63 -10.44
N PRO A 89 9.03 0.26 -11.15
CA PRO A 89 9.01 0.13 -12.61
C PRO A 89 7.94 -0.83 -13.14
N ALA A 90 7.69 -1.95 -12.44
CA ALA A 90 6.77 -3.00 -12.88
C ALA A 90 5.38 -2.95 -12.20
N LYS A 91 5.22 -2.16 -11.14
CA LYS A 91 3.99 -2.14 -10.34
C LYS A 91 3.83 -0.87 -9.53
N THR A 92 2.61 -0.59 -9.11
CA THR A 92 2.29 0.38 -8.07
C THR A 92 1.76 -0.36 -6.85
N ILE A 93 2.19 0.03 -5.64
CA ILE A 93 1.73 -0.57 -4.38
C ILE A 93 1.04 0.53 -3.55
N CYS A 94 -0.18 0.25 -3.12
CA CYS A 94 -0.91 1.07 -2.15
C CYS A 94 -0.96 0.33 -0.81
N SER A 95 -0.41 0.96 0.22
CA SER A 95 -0.49 0.45 1.59
C SER A 95 -1.65 1.10 2.33
N TYR A 96 -2.44 0.30 3.04
CA TYR A 96 -3.56 0.73 3.85
C TYR A 96 -3.33 0.33 5.30
N GLY A 97 -3.80 1.16 6.21
CA GLY A 97 -3.79 0.88 7.64
C GLY A 97 -5.14 1.18 8.25
N GLY A 98 -5.47 0.39 9.26
CA GLY A 98 -6.69 0.55 10.03
C GLY A 98 -6.42 0.81 11.51
N LYS A 99 -7.50 1.02 12.25
CA LYS A 99 -7.51 1.06 13.69
C LYS A 99 -7.22 -0.33 14.25
N THR A 100 -6.31 -0.40 15.21
CA THR A 100 -6.09 -1.60 15.99
C THR A 100 -7.30 -1.89 16.86
N ILE A 101 -7.78 -3.13 16.83
CA ILE A 101 -8.88 -3.62 17.65
C ILE A 101 -8.35 -4.70 18.58
N GLU A 102 -8.78 -4.65 19.84
CA GLU A 102 -8.53 -5.71 20.81
C GLU A 102 -9.88 -6.24 21.28
N GLN A 103 -10.13 -7.53 21.07
CA GLN A 103 -11.38 -8.18 21.47
C GLN A 103 -11.07 -9.59 21.96
N ASN A 104 -11.63 -9.96 23.12
CA ASN A 104 -11.41 -11.26 23.75
C ASN A 104 -9.92 -11.64 23.95
N GLY A 105 -9.06 -10.66 24.19
CA GLY A 105 -7.61 -10.86 24.34
C GLY A 105 -6.83 -11.02 23.03
N GLU A 106 -7.50 -10.95 21.87
CA GLU A 106 -6.87 -10.97 20.57
C GLU A 106 -6.73 -9.54 20.02
N LYS A 107 -5.51 -9.19 19.61
CA LYS A 107 -5.18 -7.88 19.03
C LYS A 107 -5.02 -8.01 17.52
N SER A 108 -5.88 -7.33 16.76
CA SER A 108 -5.83 -7.23 15.31
C SER A 108 -5.39 -5.83 14.89
N THR A 109 -4.33 -5.74 14.09
CA THR A 109 -3.81 -4.47 13.53
C THR A 109 -3.89 -4.53 12.01
N PRO A 110 -4.94 -3.95 11.40
CA PRO A 110 -5.18 -4.04 9.97
C PRO A 110 -4.08 -3.37 9.16
N TYR A 111 -3.51 -4.14 8.24
CA TYR A 111 -2.57 -3.65 7.25
C TYR A 111 -2.74 -4.42 5.94
N LEU A 112 -3.10 -3.70 4.88
CA LEU A 112 -3.37 -4.28 3.57
C LEU A 112 -2.46 -3.63 2.53
N LYS A 113 -1.87 -4.44 1.65
CA LYS A 113 -1.17 -3.97 0.45
C LYS A 113 -1.97 -4.37 -0.78
N MET A 114 -2.35 -3.37 -1.58
CA MET A 114 -2.94 -3.57 -2.90
C MET A 114 -1.86 -3.28 -3.95
N THR A 115 -1.67 -4.18 -4.90
CA THR A 115 -0.68 -4.07 -5.97
C THR A 115 -1.37 -4.00 -7.33
N LEU A 116 -0.95 -3.06 -8.17
CA LEU A 116 -1.35 -2.96 -9.57
C LEU A 116 -0.15 -3.23 -10.47
N ALA A 117 -0.23 -4.23 -11.33
CA ALA A 117 0.81 -4.50 -12.32
C ALA A 117 0.77 -3.47 -13.47
N LYS A 118 1.95 -3.02 -13.92
CA LYS A 118 2.10 -2.08 -15.04
C LYS A 118 2.15 -2.79 -16.39
#